data_AF-A0A8J6QG09-F1
#
_entry.id   AF-A0A8J6QG09-F1
#
_cell.length_a   1.000
_cell.length_b   1.000
_cell.length_c   1.000
_cell.angle_alpha   90.00
_cell.angle_beta   90.00
_cell.angle_gamma   90.00
#
_symmetry.space_group_name_H-M   'P 1'
#
loop_
_entity.id
_entity.type
_entity.pdbx_description
1 polymer ?
#
loop_
_entity_poly.entity_id
_entity_poly.type
_entity_poly.pdbx_seq_one_letter_code
_entity_poly.pdbx_strand_id
1 'polypeptide(L)' 'MCLAVAGELVSISEHADPLWRMGDVCFGGVLRQVSLACVPEAQIGDQLLVHVGVALTVLEPEP' A
#
# COMPACT_ATOMS: atom_id res chain seq x y z
N MET A 1 -15.27 -11.92 8.83
CA MET A 1 -13.82 -12.16 8.93
C MET A 1 -13.24 -11.85 7.55
N CYS A 2 -12.41 -10.83 7.41
CA CYS A 2 -11.88 -10.40 6.10
C CYS A 2 -10.39 -10.72 6.03
N LEU A 3 -9.95 -11.32 4.91
CA LEU A 3 -8.53 -11.55 4.65
C LEU A 3 -7.89 -10.26 4.13
N ALA A 4 -6.61 -10.05 4.41
CA ALA A 4 -5.84 -8.99 3.74
C ALA A 4 -5.69 -9.32 2.24
N VAL A 5 -5.56 -8.28 1.41
CA VAL A 5 -5.50 -8.42 -0.05
C VAL A 5 -4.20 -7.79 -0.54
N ALA A 6 -3.51 -8.47 -1.46
CA ALA A 6 -2.33 -7.96 -2.12
C ALA A 6 -2.73 -6.99 -3.26
N GLY A 7 -2.00 -5.88 -3.38
CA GLY A 7 -2.17 -4.92 -4.47
C GLY A 7 -0.89 -4.15 -4.75
N GLU A 8 -0.79 -3.61 -5.97
CA GLU A 8 0.40 -2.88 -6.43
C GLU A 8 0.28 -1.38 -6.09
N LEU A 9 1.30 -0.80 -5.48
CA LEU A 9 1.37 0.64 -5.25
C LEU A 9 1.68 1.38 -6.55
N VAL A 10 0.75 2.19 -7.06
CA VAL A 10 0.90 2.86 -8.37
C VAL A 10 1.14 4.37 -8.27
N SER A 11 0.83 4.98 -7.12
CA SER A 11 1.05 6.41 -6.88
C SER A 11 1.23 6.68 -5.39
N ILE A 12 2.00 7.72 -5.05
CA ILE A 12 2.24 8.14 -3.68
C ILE A 12 1.94 9.62 -3.54
N SER A 13 1.11 9.94 -2.54
CA SER A 13 0.90 11.29 -2.04
C SER A 13 1.78 11.50 -0.83
N GLU A 14 2.92 12.16 -1.06
CA GLU A 14 3.89 12.50 -0.02
C GLU A 14 3.32 13.56 0.94
N HIS A 15 3.65 13.41 2.23
CA HIS A 15 3.32 14.37 3.28
C HIS A 15 4.54 14.56 4.17
N ALA A 16 4.71 15.74 4.76
CA ALA A 16 5.82 16.04 5.67
C ALA A 16 5.84 15.16 6.94
N ASP A 17 4.72 14.51 7.23
CA ASP A 17 4.56 13.60 8.36
C ASP A 17 4.24 12.20 7.80
N PRO A 18 5.10 11.19 8.06
CA PRO A 18 4.91 9.83 7.58
C PRO A 18 3.57 9.20 7.96
N LEU A 19 2.94 9.62 9.06
CA LEU A 19 1.61 9.12 9.46
C LEU A 19 0.50 9.47 8.47
N TRP A 20 0.69 10.55 7.71
CA TRP A 20 -0.27 11.03 6.71
C TRP A 20 0.13 10.64 5.28
N ARG A 21 1.15 9.79 5.13
CA ARG A 21 1.56 9.28 3.82
C ARG A 21 0.48 8.35 3.27
N MET A 22 0.00 8.68 2.07
CA MET A 22 -1.07 7.94 1.38
C MET A 22 -0.58 7.45 0.03
N GLY A 23 -1.12 6.34 -0.45
CA GLY A 23 -0.83 5.80 -1.78
C GLY A 23 -2.07 5.29 -2.48
N ASP A 24 -2.08 5.35 -3.80
CA ASP A 24 -3.09 4.66 -4.61
C ASP A 24 -2.58 3.25 -4.91
N VAL A 25 -3.35 2.25 -4.48
CA VAL A 25 -3.05 0.83 -4.66
C VAL A 25 -4.02 0.21 -5.64
N CYS A 26 -3.49 -0.49 -6.64
CA CYS A 26 -4.22 -1.20 -7.66
C CYS A 26 -4.48 -2.65 -7.24
N PHE A 27 -5.75 -3.00 -7.07
CA PHE A 27 -6.22 -4.34 -6.81
C PHE A 27 -6.87 -4.90 -8.08
N GLY A 28 -6.08 -5.51 -8.97
CA GLY A 28 -6.59 -6.11 -10.21
C GLY A 28 -7.37 -5.13 -11.10
N GLY A 29 -6.92 -3.87 -11.18
CA GLY A 29 -7.54 -2.80 -11.97
C GLY A 29 -8.43 -1.82 -11.18
N VAL A 30 -8.70 -2.08 -9.90
CA VAL A 30 -9.42 -1.15 -9.03
C VAL A 30 -8.45 -0.35 -8.17
N LEU A 31 -8.43 0.97 -8.34
CA LEU A 31 -7.63 1.87 -7.51
C LEU A 31 -8.33 2.18 -6.18
N ARG A 32 -7.58 2.10 -5.08
CA ARG A 32 -8.02 2.51 -3.75
C ARG A 32 -6.91 3.30 -3.05
N GLN A 33 -7.31 4.35 -2.35
CA GLN A 33 -6.41 5.07 -1.46
C GLN A 33 -6.15 4.24 -0.20
N VAL A 34 -4.88 4.10 0.15
CA VAL A 34 -4.38 3.27 1.26
C VAL A 34 -3.38 4.10 2.06
N SER A 35 -3.44 4.00 3.39
CA SER A 35 -2.43 4.60 4.27
C SER A 35 -1.14 3.79 4.25
N LEU A 36 -0.02 4.49 4.07
CA LEU A 36 1.33 3.93 4.06
C LEU A 36 2.04 4.14 5.40
N ALA A 37 1.31 4.52 6.46
CA ALA A 37 1.90 4.86 7.76
C ALA A 37 2.72 3.73 8.39
N CYS A 38 2.37 2.47 8.11
CA CYS A 38 3.09 1.29 8.61
C CYS A 38 4.23 0.83 7.69
N VAL A 39 4.31 1.37 6.48
CA VAL A 39 5.34 1.07 5.47
C VAL A 39 5.83 2.37 4.81
N PRO A 40 6.41 3.31 5.60
CA PRO A 40 6.88 4.60 5.07
C PRO A 40 7.99 4.46 4.00
N GLU A 41 8.64 3.30 3.92
CA GLU A 41 9.64 2.94 2.92
C GLU A 41 9.07 2.44 1.58
N ALA A 42 7.75 2.19 1.49
CA ALA A 42 7.13 1.66 0.29
C ALA A 42 7.35 2.58 -0.93
N GLN A 43 7.59 1.96 -2.08
CA GLN A 43 7.90 2.60 -3.36
C GLN A 43 6.88 2.19 -4.43
N ILE A 44 6.72 3.03 -5.44
CA ILE A 44 5.85 2.72 -6.59
C ILE A 44 6.36 1.43 -7.25
N GLY A 45 5.46 0.49 -7.50
CA GLY A 45 5.74 -0.86 -8.00
C GLY A 45 5.77 -1.93 -6.91
N ASP A 46 5.83 -1.55 -5.63
CA ASP A 46 5.79 -2.51 -4.53
C ASP A 46 4.43 -3.21 -4.45
N GLN A 47 4.46 -4.51 -4.16
CA GLN A 47 3.28 -5.27 -3.77
C GLN A 47 3.03 -5.09 -2.28
N LEU A 48 1.85 -4.60 -1.92
CA LEU A 48 1.48 -4.31 -0.54
C LEU A 48 0.38 -5.27 -0.06
N LEU A 49 0.54 -5.78 1.15
CA LEU A 49 -0.53 -6.48 1.84
C LEU A 49 -1.41 -5.47 2.58
N VAL A 50 -2.67 -5.32 2.17
CA VAL A 50 -3.57 -4.27 2.68
C VAL A 50 -4.72 -4.87 3.49
N HIS A 51 -5.00 -4.28 4.65
CA HIS A 51 -6.15 -4.62 5.49
C HIS A 51 -6.86 -3.35 5.96
N VAL A 52 -8.16 -3.23 5.66
CA VAL A 52 -9.03 -2.12 6.10
C VAL A 52 -8.45 -0.73 5.77
N GLY A 53 -7.83 -0.60 4.58
CA GLY A 53 -7.30 0.68 4.09
C GLY A 53 -5.89 1.05 4.60
N VAL A 54 -5.20 0.13 5.27
CA VAL A 54 -3.81 0.32 5.71
C VAL A 54 -2.91 -0.75 5.10
N ALA A 55 -1.78 -0.34 4.54
CA ALA A 55 -0.74 -1.25 4.10
C ALA A 55 0.02 -1.77 5.32
N LEU A 56 0.03 -3.09 5.52
CA LEU A 56 0.64 -3.73 6.69
C LEU A 56 2.10 -4.10 6.46
N THR A 57 2.45 -4.51 5.24
CA THR A 57 3.81 -4.88 4.85
C THR A 57 3.99 -4.74 3.33
N VAL A 58 5.21 -4.47 2.91
CA VAL A 58 5.66 -4.73 1.54
C VAL A 58 5.90 -6.24 1.41
N LEU A 59 5.44 -6.84 0.32
CA LEU A 59 5.67 -8.24 -0.01
C LEU A 59 6.97 -8.36 -0.81
N GLU A 60 7.80 -9.32 -0.44
CA GLU A 60 8.96 -9.68 -1.25
C GLU A 60 8.49 -10.53 -2.45
N PRO A 61 9.01 -10.29 -3.66
CA PRO A 61 8.73 -11.17 -4.79
C PRO A 61 9.27 -12.58 -4.50
N GLU A 62 8.44 -13.60 -4.74
CA GLU A 62 8.90 -15.00 -4.63
C GLU A 62 9.97 -15.29 -5.70
N PRO A 63 11.04 -16.03 -5.36
CA PRO A 63 12.17 -16.33 -6.25
C PRO A 63 11.85 -17.33 -7.38
#